data_AF-A0A0B0PZW8-F1
#
_entry.id   AF-A0A0B0PZW8-F1
#
_cell.length_a   1.000
_cell.length_b   1.000
_cell.length_c   1.000
_cell.angle_alpha   90.00
_cell.angle_beta   90.00
_cell.angle_gamma   90.00
#
_symmetry.space_group_name_H-M   'P 1'
#
loop_
_entity.id
_entity.type
_entity.pdbx_description
1 polymer ?
#
loop_
_entity_poly.entity_id
_entity_poly.type
_entity_poly.pdbx_seq_one_letter_code
_entity_poly.pdbx_strand_id
1 'polypeptide(L)'
;MFSKLINLFKVKEDDTLNFINQEAFQKPSKNHRFTQEEEDAFFEHLEKEDLAIQEESPSPKTTPTSRESTLKKMYACMKERDWNPKHHPKILIALSGSVLLAAFIAFMLHETPNPLLGKWQPIKKTNIFAPTGEIEFRKDQLLANGVTTPIEYTIESQYVEVVDLNTKMRIPFYITGDKTIELNLLGVKTTYKKIDK
;
A
#
# COMPACT_ATOMS: atom_id res chain seq x y z
N MET A 1 -1.72 -10.76 -23.31
CA MET A 1 -0.41 -10.07 -23.14
C MET A 1 0.15 -10.25 -21.71
N PHE A 2 0.12 -11.46 -21.15
CA PHE A 2 0.60 -11.74 -19.78
C PHE A 2 1.90 -12.56 -19.72
N SER A 3 2.42 -13.00 -20.88
CA SER A 3 3.60 -13.89 -20.96
C SER A 3 4.93 -13.21 -20.57
N LYS A 4 5.01 -11.87 -20.57
CA LYS A 4 6.25 -11.15 -20.24
C LYS A 4 6.49 -10.94 -18.74
N LEU A 5 5.47 -11.12 -17.88
CA LEU A 5 5.59 -10.97 -16.43
C LEU A 5 6.09 -12.25 -15.73
N ILE A 6 5.92 -13.41 -16.36
CA ILE A 6 6.29 -14.72 -15.80
C ILE A 6 7.82 -14.91 -15.77
N ASN A 7 8.55 -14.20 -16.63
CA ASN A 7 10.02 -14.27 -16.67
C ASN A 7 10.71 -13.40 -15.61
N LEU A 8 9.99 -12.56 -14.86
CA LEU A 8 10.57 -11.75 -13.77
C LEU A 8 10.69 -12.51 -12.44
N PHE A 9 9.95 -13.62 -12.29
CA PHE A 9 9.96 -14.48 -11.11
C PHE A 9 10.81 -15.75 -11.29
N LYS A 10 11.60 -15.83 -12.37
CA LYS A 10 12.57 -16.90 -12.54
C LYS A 10 13.77 -16.61 -11.62
N VAL A 11 13.57 -16.93 -10.34
CA VAL A 11 14.63 -17.04 -9.34
C VAL A 11 15.69 -17.95 -9.92
N LYS A 12 16.93 -17.44 -10.00
CA LYS A 12 18.09 -18.21 -10.42
C LYS A 12 18.29 -19.28 -9.35
N GLU A 13 18.18 -20.55 -9.72
CA GLU A 13 18.44 -21.66 -8.81
C GLU A 13 19.91 -21.56 -8.36
N ASP A 14 20.13 -21.32 -7.08
CA ASP A 14 21.46 -21.29 -6.48
C ASP A 14 22.03 -22.73 -6.51
N ASP A 15 23.03 -22.94 -7.36
CA ASP A 15 23.79 -24.20 -7.49
C ASP A 15 24.61 -24.57 -6.24
N THR A 16 24.52 -23.80 -5.15
CA THR A 16 25.28 -24.02 -3.91
C THR A 16 24.65 -25.08 -2.99
N LEU A 17 23.44 -25.57 -3.29
CA LEU A 17 22.76 -26.60 -2.48
C LEU A 17 22.79 -28.01 -3.09
N ASN A 18 23.33 -28.19 -4.30
CA ASN A 18 23.41 -29.50 -4.96
C ASN A 18 24.48 -30.45 -4.40
N PHE A 19 25.19 -30.07 -3.34
CA PHE A 19 26.21 -30.91 -2.70
C PHE A 19 25.70 -31.76 -1.54
N ILE A 20 24.44 -31.59 -1.10
CA ILE A 20 23.88 -32.41 -0.02
C ILE A 20 23.13 -33.58 -0.64
N ASN A 21 23.84 -34.69 -0.83
CA ASN A 21 23.30 -35.95 -1.29
C ASN A 21 22.37 -36.54 -0.19
N GLN A 22 21.08 -36.24 -0.28
CA GLN A 22 20.08 -36.58 0.75
C GLN A 22 19.79 -38.10 0.82
N GLU A 23 20.26 -38.89 -0.15
CA GLU A 23 20.12 -40.35 -0.19
C GLU A 23 21.11 -41.09 0.72
N ALA A 24 22.19 -40.44 1.19
CA ALA A 24 23.14 -41.07 2.12
C ALA A 24 22.55 -41.27 3.53
N PHE A 25 21.43 -40.63 3.86
CA PHE A 25 20.84 -40.62 5.20
C PHE A 25 19.66 -41.59 5.40
N GLN A 26 19.34 -42.44 4.43
CA GLN A 26 18.19 -43.36 4.53
C GLN A 26 18.59 -44.84 4.45
N LYS A 27 19.21 -45.38 5.50
CA LYS A 27 18.99 -46.78 5.90
C LYS A 27 19.06 -46.92 7.43
N PRO A 28 17.97 -47.32 8.11
CA PRO A 28 18.02 -47.69 9.51
C PRO A 28 18.48 -49.15 9.61
N SER A 29 19.77 -49.37 9.90
CA SER A 29 20.28 -50.70 10.26
C SER A 29 20.47 -50.79 11.77
N LYS A 30 19.86 -51.82 12.34
CA LYS A 30 19.88 -52.13 13.76
C LYS A 30 21.29 -52.52 14.20
N ASN A 31 21.68 -52.07 15.39
CA ASN A 31 22.73 -52.63 16.25
C ASN A 31 24.05 -52.98 15.54
N HIS A 32 24.91 -52.00 15.32
CA HIS A 32 26.36 -52.22 15.29
C HIS A 32 26.96 -51.51 16.49
N ARG A 33 27.29 -52.28 17.54
CA ARG A 33 28.23 -51.87 18.56
C ARG A 33 29.60 -52.07 17.91
N PHE A 34 30.28 -50.99 17.56
CA PHE A 34 31.68 -51.06 17.18
C PHE A 34 32.44 -51.72 18.32
N THR A 35 33.26 -52.72 18.01
CA THR A 35 34.20 -53.28 18.97
C THR A 35 35.34 -52.29 19.19
N GLN A 36 35.87 -52.20 20.40
CA GLN A 36 36.90 -51.22 20.78
C GLN A 36 38.13 -51.24 19.85
N GLU A 37 38.45 -52.40 19.27
CA GLU A 37 39.52 -52.58 18.28
C GLU A 37 39.25 -51.87 16.93
N GLU A 38 37.99 -51.70 16.53
CA GLU A 38 37.59 -50.98 15.30
C GLU A 38 37.63 -49.46 15.50
N GLU A 39 37.35 -48.99 16.72
CA GLU A 39 37.48 -47.58 17.08
C GLU A 39 38.96 -47.18 17.11
N ASP A 40 39.83 -47.98 17.72
CA ASP A 40 41.27 -47.72 17.77
C ASP A 40 41.90 -47.73 16.35
N ALA A 41 41.49 -48.66 15.47
CA ALA A 41 41.93 -48.69 14.08
C ALA A 41 41.43 -47.47 13.26
N PHE A 42 40.26 -46.94 13.59
CA PHE A 42 39.71 -45.73 12.96
C PHE A 42 40.48 -44.46 13.36
N PHE A 43 40.83 -44.32 14.64
CA PHE A 43 41.66 -43.21 15.11
C PHE A 43 43.10 -43.30 14.59
N GLU A 44 43.68 -44.50 14.49
CA GLU A 44 45.01 -44.69 13.88
C GLU A 44 45.02 -44.32 12.39
N HIS A 45 43.90 -44.52 11.68
CA HIS A 45 43.77 -44.11 10.27
C HIS A 45 43.66 -42.58 10.12
N LEU A 46 42.89 -41.92 10.99
CA LEU A 46 42.79 -40.45 11.03
C LEU A 46 44.12 -39.79 11.39
N GLU A 47 44.87 -40.36 12.33
CA GLU A 47 46.18 -39.81 12.72
C GLU A 47 47.22 -39.98 11.60
N LYS A 48 47.15 -41.07 10.84
CA LYS A 48 47.96 -41.26 9.61
C LYS A 48 47.52 -40.34 8.46
N GLU A 49 46.24 -40.04 8.31
CA GLU A 49 45.75 -39.05 7.34
C GLU A 49 46.20 -37.63 7.72
N ASP A 50 46.10 -37.23 8.99
CA ASP A 50 46.54 -35.91 9.45
C ASP A 50 48.07 -35.71 9.31
N LEU A 51 48.86 -36.78 9.52
CA LEU A 51 50.31 -36.76 9.28
C LEU A 51 50.65 -36.68 7.79
N ALA A 52 49.90 -37.36 6.92
CA ALA A 52 50.07 -37.25 5.46
C ALA A 52 49.66 -35.86 4.93
N ILE A 53 48.65 -35.22 5.52
CA ILE A 53 48.20 -33.87 5.17
C ILE A 53 49.20 -32.80 5.65
N GLN A 54 49.94 -33.05 6.73
CA GLN A 54 51.02 -32.16 7.18
C GLN A 54 52.29 -32.25 6.33
N GLU A 55 52.60 -33.39 5.70
CA GLU A 55 53.75 -33.50 4.78
C GLU A 55 53.45 -33.03 3.34
N GLU A 56 52.17 -32.93 2.92
CA GLU A 56 51.78 -32.58 1.54
C GLU A 56 51.08 -31.21 1.38
N SER A 57 51.16 -30.33 2.38
CA SER A 57 50.62 -28.96 2.27
C SER A 57 51.75 -27.93 2.04
N PRO A 58 51.94 -27.42 0.79
CA PRO A 58 52.70 -26.20 0.62
C PRO A 58 51.88 -25.07 1.26
N SER A 59 52.30 -24.63 2.44
CA SER A 59 51.89 -23.36 3.03
C SER A 59 51.68 -22.29 1.94
N PRO A 60 50.53 -21.61 1.86
CA PRO A 60 50.37 -20.56 0.88
C PRO A 60 51.24 -19.41 1.36
N LYS A 61 52.43 -19.30 0.76
CA LYS A 61 53.27 -18.10 0.83
C LYS A 61 52.35 -16.92 0.60
N THR A 62 52.13 -16.14 1.65
CA THR A 62 51.37 -14.91 1.58
C THR A 62 52.22 -13.91 0.81
N THR A 63 52.19 -14.00 -0.53
CA THR A 63 52.65 -12.93 -1.39
C THR A 63 51.74 -11.72 -1.12
N PRO A 64 52.30 -10.52 -0.89
CA PRO A 64 51.49 -9.32 -0.69
C PRO A 64 50.82 -8.96 -2.01
N THR A 65 49.67 -9.56 -2.29
CA THR A 65 48.86 -9.20 -3.46
C THR A 65 48.34 -7.78 -3.23
N SER A 66 48.81 -6.86 -4.08
CA SER A 66 48.52 -5.43 -4.09
C SER A 66 47.14 -5.06 -3.52
N ARG A 67 47.16 -4.42 -2.34
CA ARG A 67 46.02 -3.77 -1.66
C ARG A 67 45.29 -2.75 -2.54
N GLU A 68 45.90 -2.29 -3.63
CA GLU A 68 45.27 -1.35 -4.56
C GLU A 68 44.14 -2.01 -5.37
N SER A 69 44.21 -3.31 -5.62
CA SER A 69 43.22 -4.02 -6.45
C SER A 69 41.89 -4.23 -5.71
N THR A 70 41.93 -4.50 -4.41
CA THR A 70 40.75 -4.64 -3.55
C THR A 70 40.13 -3.28 -3.23
N LEU A 71 40.95 -2.25 -2.97
CA LEU A 71 40.47 -0.89 -2.78
C LEU A 71 39.83 -0.30 -4.05
N LYS A 72 40.39 -0.57 -5.25
CA LYS A 72 39.77 -0.15 -6.51
C LYS A 72 38.41 -0.84 -6.76
N LYS A 73 38.28 -2.12 -6.39
CA LYS A 73 37.00 -2.84 -6.48
C LYS A 73 35.97 -2.31 -5.47
N MET A 74 36.39 -1.98 -4.25
CA MET A 74 35.53 -1.33 -3.26
C MET A 74 35.12 0.09 -3.70
N TYR A 75 36.03 0.86 -4.31
CA TYR A 75 35.74 2.18 -4.85
C TYR A 75 34.78 2.11 -6.04
N ALA A 76 34.95 1.13 -6.94
CA ALA A 76 34.02 0.89 -8.05
C ALA A 76 32.61 0.51 -7.54
N CYS A 77 32.54 -0.38 -6.55
CA CYS A 77 31.28 -0.79 -5.92
C CYS A 77 30.62 0.38 -5.13
N MET A 78 31.40 1.23 -4.46
CA MET A 78 30.89 2.45 -3.83
C MET A 78 30.41 3.49 -4.84
N LYS A 79 31.09 3.61 -5.99
CA LYS A 79 30.73 4.56 -7.05
C LYS A 79 29.47 4.14 -7.81
N GLU A 80 29.21 2.84 -7.94
CA GLU A 80 27.94 2.32 -8.45
C GLU A 80 26.76 2.52 -7.48
N ARG A 81 27.05 2.62 -6.17
CA ARG A 81 26.06 2.93 -5.12
C ARG A 81 25.86 4.42 -4.87
N ASP A 82 26.69 5.28 -5.47
CA ASP A 82 26.56 6.73 -5.39
C ASP A 82 25.47 7.18 -6.38
N TRP A 83 24.22 7.10 -5.93
CA TRP A 83 23.08 7.61 -6.68
C TRP A 83 23.18 9.14 -6.80
N ASN A 84 23.81 9.61 -7.87
CA ASN A 84 23.89 11.03 -8.16
C ASN A 84 22.68 11.46 -9.01
N PRO A 85 21.77 12.31 -8.49
CA PRO A 85 20.58 12.75 -9.21
C PRO A 85 20.90 13.46 -10.55
N LYS A 86 22.12 13.98 -10.73
CA LYS A 86 22.56 14.61 -11.99
C LYS A 86 22.76 13.61 -13.14
N HIS A 87 22.99 12.32 -12.87
CA HIS A 87 23.28 11.32 -13.91
C HIS A 87 22.06 10.50 -14.35
N HIS A 88 20.93 10.61 -13.64
CA HIS A 88 19.69 9.89 -13.98
C HIS A 88 18.47 10.82 -14.13
N PRO A 89 18.51 11.82 -15.03
CA PRO A 89 17.42 12.79 -15.20
C PRO A 89 16.10 12.11 -15.60
N LYS A 90 16.16 10.99 -16.33
CA LYS A 90 14.97 10.22 -16.74
C LYS A 90 14.16 9.68 -15.55
N ILE A 91 14.83 9.33 -14.45
CA ILE A 91 14.18 8.75 -13.26
C ILE A 91 13.56 9.86 -12.41
N LEU A 92 14.23 11.01 -12.30
CA LEU A 92 13.65 12.20 -11.66
C LEU A 92 12.46 12.74 -12.45
N ILE A 93 12.53 12.80 -13.78
CA ILE A 93 11.42 13.20 -14.64
C ILE A 93 10.26 12.21 -14.49
N ALA A 94 10.52 10.90 -14.53
CA ALA A 94 9.49 9.89 -14.32
C ALA A 94 8.82 9.99 -12.94
N LEU A 95 9.59 10.27 -11.89
CA LEU A 95 9.08 10.44 -10.53
C LEU A 95 8.26 11.72 -10.39
N SER A 96 8.73 12.84 -10.95
CA SER A 96 7.95 14.09 -10.95
C SER A 96 6.66 13.96 -11.76
N GLY A 97 6.73 13.29 -12.92
CA GLY A 97 5.56 13.01 -13.75
C GLY A 97 4.55 12.10 -13.07
N SER A 98 5.00 11.07 -12.33
CA SER A 98 4.10 10.20 -11.58
C SER A 98 3.43 10.92 -10.42
N VAL A 99 4.14 11.81 -9.71
CA VAL A 99 3.56 12.64 -8.63
C VAL A 99 2.52 13.61 -9.19
N LEU A 100 2.81 14.27 -10.31
CA LEU A 100 1.86 15.18 -10.95
C LEU A 100 0.61 14.44 -11.45
N LEU A 101 0.79 13.27 -12.05
CA LEU A 101 -0.33 12.44 -12.50
C LEU A 101 -1.18 11.97 -11.31
N ALA A 102 -0.55 11.54 -10.21
CA ALA A 102 -1.25 11.15 -9.00
C ALA A 102 -2.03 12.32 -8.38
N ALA A 103 -1.43 13.52 -8.33
CA ALA A 103 -2.09 14.72 -7.85
C ALA A 103 -3.28 15.12 -8.74
N PHE A 104 -3.12 15.01 -10.07
CA PHE A 104 -4.21 15.28 -11.02
C PHE A 104 -5.37 14.29 -10.86
N ILE A 105 -5.08 13.00 -10.72
CA ILE A 105 -6.09 11.97 -10.46
C ILE A 105 -6.77 12.22 -9.12
N ALA A 106 -6.01 12.58 -8.07
CA ALA A 106 -6.56 12.90 -6.77
C ALA A 106 -7.47 14.13 -6.81
N PHE A 107 -7.12 15.16 -7.59
CA PHE A 107 -7.96 16.34 -7.80
C PHE A 107 -9.25 16.00 -8.57
N MET A 108 -9.14 15.18 -9.62
CA MET A 108 -10.30 14.73 -10.40
C MET A 108 -11.25 13.84 -9.60
N LEU A 109 -10.74 13.05 -8.66
CA LEU A 109 -11.52 12.20 -7.76
C LEU A 109 -11.93 12.90 -6.47
N HIS A 110 -11.56 14.17 -6.28
CA HIS A 110 -11.92 14.90 -5.07
C HIS A 110 -13.40 15.27 -5.10
N GLU A 111 -14.24 14.39 -4.54
CA GLU A 111 -15.62 14.72 -4.26
C GLU A 111 -15.67 15.71 -3.10
N THR A 112 -16.10 16.95 -3.37
CA THR A 112 -16.32 17.96 -2.33
C THR A 112 -17.32 17.42 -1.30
N PRO A 113 -16.97 17.37 -0.01
CA PRO A 113 -17.83 16.79 1.01
C PRO A 113 -19.12 17.60 1.14
N ASN A 114 -20.26 16.94 0.94
CA ASN A 114 -21.57 17.59 1.04
C ASN A 114 -22.09 17.51 2.50
N PRO A 115 -22.19 18.64 3.23
CA PRO A 115 -22.62 18.66 4.62
C PRO A 115 -24.10 18.31 4.80
N LEU A 116 -24.93 18.46 3.76
CA LEU A 116 -26.35 18.14 3.79
C LEU A 116 -26.63 16.65 3.85
N LEU A 117 -25.69 15.78 3.46
CA LEU A 117 -25.95 14.34 3.41
C LEU A 117 -26.38 13.80 4.78
N GLY A 118 -27.45 13.01 4.78
CA GLY A 118 -28.05 12.41 5.97
C GLY A 118 -29.49 12.84 6.21
N LYS A 119 -30.00 12.49 7.40
CA LYS A 119 -31.38 12.76 7.84
C LYS A 119 -31.47 14.02 8.67
N TRP A 120 -32.52 14.80 8.43
CA TRP A 120 -32.77 16.09 9.04
C TRP A 120 -34.20 16.18 9.54
N GLN A 121 -34.37 16.64 10.77
CA GLN A 121 -35.67 16.80 11.41
C GLN A 121 -35.94 18.28 11.71
N PRO A 122 -37.15 18.79 11.46
CA PRO A 122 -37.49 20.17 11.79
C PRO A 122 -37.45 20.40 13.31
N ILE A 123 -36.77 21.46 13.74
CA ILE A 123 -36.67 21.83 15.18
C ILE A 123 -38.00 22.35 15.71
N LYS A 124 -38.71 23.12 14.88
CA LYS A 124 -40.05 23.61 15.16
C LYS A 124 -40.98 23.04 14.11
N LYS A 125 -42.11 22.46 14.54
CA LYS A 125 -43.24 22.17 13.65
C LYS A 125 -43.86 23.52 13.26
N THR A 126 -43.26 24.19 12.28
CA THR A 126 -43.78 25.45 11.77
C THR A 126 -45.01 25.20 10.90
N ASN A 127 -45.97 26.13 11.03
CA ASN A 127 -47.29 26.21 10.42
C ASN A 127 -47.61 25.26 9.25
N ILE A 128 -48.76 24.60 9.41
CA ILE A 128 -49.74 23.94 8.51
C ILE A 128 -49.63 24.12 6.98
N PHE A 129 -48.93 25.14 6.48
CA PHE A 129 -48.83 25.49 5.06
C PHE A 129 -47.57 24.98 4.35
N ALA A 130 -46.49 24.68 5.09
CA ALA A 130 -45.32 24.02 4.53
C ALA A 130 -45.23 22.62 5.17
N PRO A 131 -45.22 21.53 4.39
CA PRO A 131 -45.10 20.20 4.95
C PRO A 131 -43.67 20.01 5.48
N THR A 132 -43.42 20.51 6.70
CA THR A 132 -42.18 20.32 7.46
C THR A 132 -42.16 18.92 8.05
N GLY A 133 -41.87 17.95 7.20
CA GLY A 133 -41.53 16.60 7.64
C GLY A 133 -40.03 16.36 7.64
N GLU A 134 -39.65 15.13 7.97
CA GLU A 134 -38.28 14.67 7.89
C GLU A 134 -37.78 14.67 6.45
N ILE A 135 -36.53 15.09 6.29
CA ILE A 135 -35.86 15.17 4.99
C ILE A 135 -34.59 14.31 5.08
N GLU A 136 -34.37 13.46 4.09
CA GLU A 136 -33.14 12.70 3.92
C GLU A 136 -32.47 13.09 2.60
N PHE A 137 -31.28 13.67 2.71
CA PHE A 137 -30.43 14.00 1.57
C PHE A 137 -29.51 12.81 1.28
N ARG A 138 -29.60 12.30 0.05
CA ARG A 138 -28.71 11.27 -0.52
C ARG A 138 -27.86 11.91 -1.62
N LYS A 139 -26.91 11.17 -2.18
CA LYS A 139 -25.95 11.70 -3.17
C LYS A 139 -26.62 12.28 -4.43
N ASP A 140 -27.72 11.67 -4.86
CA ASP A 140 -28.43 11.95 -6.12
C ASP A 140 -29.95 12.16 -5.93
N GLN A 141 -30.44 12.03 -4.69
CA GLN A 141 -31.87 11.98 -4.40
C GLN A 141 -32.19 12.69 -3.07
N LEU A 142 -33.37 13.30 -3.04
CA LEU A 142 -34.00 13.88 -1.86
C LEU A 142 -35.20 13.04 -1.49
N LEU A 143 -35.25 12.54 -0.27
CA LEU A 143 -36.46 11.94 0.28
C LEU A 143 -37.10 12.93 1.24
N ALA A 144 -38.29 13.42 0.90
CA ALA A 144 -39.07 14.29 1.78
C ALA A 144 -40.52 13.84 1.79
N ASN A 145 -41.10 13.66 2.97
CA ASN A 145 -42.51 13.25 3.14
C ASN A 145 -42.90 11.98 2.34
N GLY A 146 -41.98 11.04 2.18
CA GLY A 146 -42.18 9.80 1.41
C GLY A 146 -42.06 9.95 -0.11
N VAL A 147 -41.77 11.15 -0.61
CA VAL A 147 -41.52 11.40 -2.04
C VAL A 147 -40.01 11.43 -2.29
N THR A 148 -39.54 10.63 -3.25
CA THR A 148 -38.15 10.64 -3.72
C THR A 148 -38.03 11.54 -4.95
N THR A 149 -37.17 12.53 -4.87
CA THR A 149 -36.96 13.51 -5.94
C THR A 149 -35.49 13.45 -6.39
N PRO A 150 -35.20 13.30 -7.70
CA PRO A 150 -33.83 13.34 -8.20
C PRO A 150 -33.28 14.76 -8.11
N ILE A 151 -32.11 14.92 -7.49
CA ILE A 151 -31.51 16.24 -7.22
C ILE A 151 -30.03 16.29 -7.54
N GLU A 152 -29.54 17.50 -7.78
CA GLU A 152 -28.13 17.84 -7.89
C GLU A 152 -27.76 18.87 -6.82
N TYR A 153 -26.51 18.85 -6.35
CA TYR A 153 -26.02 19.78 -5.35
C TYR A 153 -25.01 20.75 -5.95
N THR A 154 -25.14 22.03 -5.61
CA THR A 154 -24.08 23.02 -5.81
C THR A 154 -23.64 23.50 -4.44
N ILE A 155 -22.39 23.21 -4.07
CA ILE A 155 -21.84 23.52 -2.75
C ILE A 155 -21.20 24.91 -2.82
N GLU A 156 -21.77 25.85 -2.08
CA GLU A 156 -21.24 27.21 -1.93
C GLU A 156 -20.63 27.38 -0.53
N SER A 157 -19.92 28.48 -0.30
CA SER A 157 -19.21 28.69 0.98
C SER A 157 -20.13 28.83 2.19
N GLN A 158 -21.36 29.32 2.02
CA GLN A 158 -22.31 29.64 3.12
C GLN A 158 -23.59 28.81 3.08
N TYR A 159 -23.89 28.17 1.96
CA TYR A 159 -25.11 27.40 1.74
C TYR A 159 -24.85 26.29 0.73
N VAL A 160 -25.76 25.32 0.67
CA VAL A 160 -25.76 24.31 -0.39
C VAL A 160 -27.05 24.48 -1.17
N GLU A 161 -26.92 24.71 -2.47
CA GLU A 161 -28.05 24.77 -3.38
C GLU A 161 -28.45 23.36 -3.81
N VAL A 162 -29.72 23.04 -3.65
CA VAL A 162 -30.32 21.78 -4.08
C VAL A 162 -31.16 22.06 -5.31
N VAL A 163 -30.79 21.47 -6.43
CA VAL A 163 -31.46 21.64 -7.71
C VAL A 163 -32.30 20.40 -7.99
N ASP A 164 -33.61 20.57 -8.10
CA ASP A 164 -34.51 19.52 -8.58
C ASP A 164 -34.32 19.33 -10.09
N LEU A 165 -33.95 18.12 -10.49
CA LEU A 165 -33.68 17.82 -11.90
C LEU A 165 -34.94 17.81 -12.76
N ASN A 166 -36.11 17.55 -12.16
CA ASN A 166 -37.40 17.49 -12.85
C ASN A 166 -37.98 18.89 -13.06
N THR A 167 -38.05 19.70 -12.00
CA THR A 167 -38.68 21.03 -12.05
C THR A 167 -37.70 22.15 -12.37
N LYS A 168 -36.39 21.87 -12.33
CA LYS A 168 -35.29 22.86 -12.39
C LYS A 168 -35.38 23.93 -11.29
N MET A 169 -36.15 23.66 -10.24
CA MET A 169 -36.24 24.51 -9.07
C MET A 169 -34.94 24.43 -8.28
N ARG A 170 -34.46 25.57 -7.81
CA ARG A 170 -33.26 25.67 -6.99
C ARG A 170 -33.63 26.15 -5.60
N ILE A 171 -33.19 25.40 -4.59
CA ILE A 171 -33.51 25.67 -3.21
C ILE A 171 -32.20 25.80 -2.42
N PRO A 172 -31.87 26.98 -1.89
CA PRO A 172 -30.70 27.15 -1.03
C PRO A 172 -30.99 26.70 0.41
N PHE A 173 -30.10 25.87 0.95
CA PHE A 173 -30.06 25.48 2.36
C PHE A 173 -28.85 26.10 3.04
N TYR A 174 -29.08 27.00 3.99
CA TYR A 174 -28.04 27.71 4.72
C TYR A 174 -27.54 26.86 5.88
N ILE A 175 -26.23 26.78 6.05
CA ILE A 175 -25.61 26.04 7.16
C ILE A 175 -25.35 27.05 8.28
N THR A 176 -26.10 26.96 9.37
CA THR A 176 -25.96 27.88 10.50
C THR A 176 -25.15 27.32 11.67
N GLY A 177 -24.91 26.01 11.67
CA GLY A 177 -24.05 25.33 12.64
C GLY A 177 -23.76 23.90 12.21
N ASP A 178 -22.91 23.20 12.96
CA ASP A 178 -22.38 21.88 12.58
C ASP A 178 -23.46 20.83 12.25
N LYS A 179 -24.64 20.94 12.87
CA LYS A 179 -25.77 20.02 12.71
C LYS A 179 -27.11 20.74 12.54
N THR A 180 -27.09 21.99 12.08
CA THR A 180 -28.31 22.78 11.87
C THR A 180 -28.29 23.46 10.52
N ILE A 181 -29.39 23.29 9.79
CA ILE A 181 -29.62 23.94 8.49
C ILE A 181 -30.87 24.78 8.54
N GLU A 182 -30.89 25.83 7.73
CA GLU A 182 -32.02 26.72 7.58
C GLU A 182 -32.44 26.78 6.13
N LEU A 183 -33.74 26.62 5.91
CA LEU A 183 -34.41 26.77 4.64
C LEU A 183 -35.28 28.01 4.72
N ASN A 184 -35.17 28.89 3.72
CA ASN A 184 -36.12 29.99 3.52
C ASN A 184 -36.87 29.75 2.22
N LEU A 185 -38.12 29.31 2.33
CA LEU A 185 -38.98 29.07 1.18
C LEU A 185 -40.14 30.05 1.24
N LEU A 186 -40.24 30.94 0.24
CA LEU A 186 -41.35 31.91 0.10
C LEU A 186 -41.57 32.78 1.36
N GLY A 187 -40.48 33.14 2.05
CA GLY A 187 -40.53 33.96 3.27
C GLY A 187 -40.82 33.17 4.56
N VAL A 188 -41.03 31.86 4.47
CA VAL A 188 -41.15 30.97 5.64
C VAL A 188 -39.78 30.38 5.95
N LYS A 189 -39.24 30.76 7.10
CA LYS A 189 -37.98 30.22 7.63
C LYS A 189 -38.25 28.93 8.41
N THR A 190 -37.66 27.83 7.94
CA THR A 190 -37.69 26.52 8.61
C THR A 190 -36.29 26.11 9.00
N THR A 191 -36.10 25.72 10.26
CA THR A 191 -34.81 25.22 10.76
C THR A 191 -34.88 23.72 10.98
N TYR A 192 -33.89 22.99 10.50
CA TYR A 192 -33.73 21.56 10.70
C TYR A 192 -32.47 21.26 11.53
N LYS A 193 -32.52 20.14 12.26
CA LYS A 193 -31.40 19.56 12.99
C LYS A 193 -31.07 18.20 12.41
N LYS A 194 -29.77 17.90 12.28
CA LYS A 194 -29.27 16.61 11.80
C LYS A 194 -29.59 15.52 12.82
N ILE A 195 -30.13 14.40 12.34
CA ILE A 195 -30.30 13.18 13.14
C ILE A 195 -29.03 12.35 12.94
N ASP A 196 -28.21 12.26 13.97
CA ASP A 196 -27.13 11.27 14.00
C ASP A 196 -27.75 9.89 14.26
N LYS A 197 -27.33 8.89 13.48
CA LYS A 197 -27.69 7.49 13.70
C LYS A 197 -26.96 6.92 14.91
#